data_AF-A0A9E2QZT1-F1
#
_entry.id   AF-A0A9E2QZT1-F1
#
_cell.length_a   1.000
_cell.length_b   1.000
_cell.length_c   1.000
_cell.angle_alpha   90.00
_cell.angle_beta   90.00
_cell.angle_gamma   90.00
#
_symmetry.space_group_name_H-M   'P 1'
#
loop_
_entity.id
_entity.type
_entity.pdbx_description
1 polymer ?
#
loop_
_entity_poly.entity_id
_entity_poly.type
_entity_poly.pdbx_seq_one_letter_code
_entity_poly.pdbx_strand_id
1 'polypeptide(L)' 'MEYEIVIEKEEDPKAGYSVYCPALPGCFSNGRTPAEARRNMREAMELFVQTLRSHDVPIPRPRKTVRIDQLKLAVPA' A
#
# COMPACT_ATOMS: atom_id res chain seq x y z
N MET A 1 2.99 5.68 15.22
CA MET A 1 3.49 4.47 14.52
C MET A 1 3.66 4.83 13.07
N GLU A 2 4.76 4.45 12.45
CA GLU A 2 5.06 4.73 11.04
C GLU A 2 4.94 3.44 10.25
N TYR A 3 4.24 3.49 9.12
CA TYR A 3 4.06 2.34 8.22
C TYR A 3 4.63 2.69 6.85
N GLU A 4 5.30 1.72 6.23
CA GLU A 4 5.69 1.82 4.83
C GLU A 4 4.48 1.55 3.94
N ILE A 5 4.33 2.37 2.91
CA ILE A 5 3.31 2.19 1.87
C ILE A 5 4.02 2.06 0.53
N VAL A 6 3.48 1.21 -0.33
CA VAL A 6 3.94 1.04 -1.70
C VAL A 6 2.92 1.71 -2.59
N ILE A 7 3.37 2.62 -3.46
CA ILE A 7 2.52 3.30 -4.44
C ILE A 7 2.99 2.85 -5.82
N GLU A 8 2.09 2.23 -6.58
CA GLU A 8 2.38 1.70 -7.91
C GLU A 8 1.56 2.48 -8.94
N LYS A 9 2.18 2.76 -10.08
CA LYS A 9 1.48 3.38 -11.21
C LYS A 9 0.73 2.27 -11.95
N GLU A 10 -0.55 2.49 -12.22
CA GLU A 10 -1.36 1.56 -12.99
C GLU A 10 -0.97 1.55 -14.48
N GLU A 11 -1.15 0.40 -15.13
CA GLU A 11 -0.90 0.24 -16.56
C GLU A 11 -1.84 1.12 -17.40
N ASP A 12 -3.12 1.19 -17.03
CA ASP A 12 -4.07 2.13 -17.63
C ASP A 12 -3.77 3.55 -17.12
N PRO A 13 -3.36 4.50 -18.00
CA PRO A 13 -3.08 5.87 -17.60
C PRO A 13 -4.29 6.56 -16.97
N LYS A 14 -5.51 6.11 -17.28
CA LYS A 14 -6.74 6.63 -16.67
C LYS A 14 -6.92 6.10 -15.25
N ALA A 15 -6.40 4.93 -14.90
CA ALA A 15 -6.59 4.31 -13.58
C ALA A 15 -5.80 5.01 -12.45
N GLY A 16 -4.64 5.61 -12.77
CA GLY A 16 -3.85 6.41 -11.82
C GLY A 16 -2.82 5.59 -11.05
N TYR A 17 -2.94 5.54 -9.72
CA TYR A 17 -2.02 4.88 -8.82
C TYR A 17 -2.78 4.00 -7.83
N SER A 18 -2.35 2.76 -7.63
CA SER A 18 -2.72 1.95 -6.48
C SER A 18 -1.75 2.16 -5.34
N VAL A 19 -2.22 1.86 -4.13
CA VAL A 19 -1.41 1.95 -2.92
C VAL A 19 -1.82 0.88 -1.93
N TYR A 20 -0.84 0.30 -1.26
CA TYR A 20 -1.06 -0.68 -0.19
C TYR A 20 0.00 -0.57 0.90
N CYS A 21 -0.34 -1.10 2.08
CA CYS A 21 0.59 -1.20 3.21
C CYS A 21 0.98 -2.67 3.43
N PRO A 22 2.22 -3.08 3.14
CA PRO A 22 2.70 -4.46 3.32
C PRO A 22 2.51 -5.00 4.74
N ALA A 23 2.57 -4.13 5.75
CA ALA A 23 2.37 -4.51 7.15
C ALA A 23 0.89 -4.63 7.56
N LEU A 24 -0.05 -4.21 6.70
CA LEU A 24 -1.50 -4.29 6.92
C LEU A 24 -2.12 -5.03 5.73
N PRO A 25 -1.94 -6.37 5.64
CA PRO A 25 -2.44 -7.16 4.52
C PRO A 25 -3.96 -6.99 4.40
N GLY A 26 -4.44 -6.74 3.17
CA GLY A 26 -5.85 -6.44 2.91
C GLY A 26 -6.22 -4.97 2.95
N CYS A 27 -5.32 -4.07 3.38
CA CYS A 27 -5.54 -2.63 3.34
C CYS A 27 -5.00 -2.04 2.03
N PHE A 28 -5.91 -1.73 1.10
CA PHE A 28 -5.63 -1.19 -0.23
C PHE A 28 -6.41 0.11 -0.45
N SER A 29 -5.85 0.98 -1.28
CA SER A 29 -6.52 2.18 -1.77
C SER A 29 -5.96 2.57 -3.14
N ASN A 30 -6.43 3.69 -3.70
CA ASN A 30 -5.99 4.21 -4.99
C ASN A 30 -6.17 5.73 -5.07
N GLY A 31 -5.63 6.35 -6.12
CA GLY A 31 -5.80 7.78 -6.40
C GLY A 31 -5.33 8.14 -7.81
N ARG A 32 -5.82 9.25 -8.38
CA ARG A 32 -5.38 9.74 -9.70
C ARG A 32 -3.95 10.25 -9.68
N THR A 33 -3.47 10.68 -8.51
CA THR A 33 -2.10 11.15 -8.29
C THR A 33 -1.45 10.43 -7.11
N PRO A 34 -0.11 10.40 -7.00
CA PRO A 34 0.56 9.80 -5.85
C PRO A 34 0.16 10.45 -4.52
N ALA A 35 -0.06 11.78 -4.54
CA ALA A 35 -0.49 12.53 -3.37
C ALA A 35 -1.92 12.16 -2.94
N GLU A 36 -2.82 11.99 -3.89
CA GLU A 36 -4.17 11.50 -3.64
C GLU A 36 -4.17 10.07 -3.11
N ALA A 37 -3.44 9.15 -3.75
CA ALA A 37 -3.33 7.77 -3.30
C ALA A 37 -2.81 7.72 -1.84
N ARG A 38 -1.78 8.49 -1.51
CA ARG A 38 -1.27 8.59 -0.12
C ARG A 38 -2.34 9.10 0.87
N ARG A 39 -3.15 10.09 0.48
CA ARG A 39 -4.23 10.61 1.34
C ARG A 39 -5.29 9.54 1.56
N ASN A 40 -5.75 8.90 0.48
CA ASN A 40 -6.78 7.87 0.55
C ASN A 40 -6.28 6.64 1.33
N MET A 41 -5.00 6.29 1.20
CA MET A 41 -4.36 5.24 2.00
C MET A 41 -4.40 5.54 3.50
N ARG A 42 -4.15 6.80 3.90
CA ARG A 42 -4.24 7.20 5.31
C ARG A 42 -5.64 6.94 5.86
N GLU A 43 -6.66 7.37 5.15
CA GLU A 43 -8.06 7.14 5.55
C GLU A 43 -8.35 5.63 5.65
N ALA A 44 -7.97 4.86 4.63
CA ALA A 44 -8.15 3.40 4.63
C ALA A 44 -7.45 2.71 5.82
N MET A 45 -6.24 3.14 6.18
CA MET A 45 -5.50 2.61 7.34
C MET A 45 -6.17 2.98 8.67
N GLU A 46 -6.69 4.20 8.79
CA GLU A 46 -7.40 4.65 9.99
C GLU A 46 -8.66 3.81 10.21
N LEU A 47 -9.45 3.59 9.15
CA LEU A 47 -10.60 2.68 9.17
C LEU A 47 -10.20 1.24 9.52
N PHE A 48 -9.13 0.71 8.90
CA PHE A 48 -8.63 -0.63 9.18
C PHE A 48 -8.26 -0.83 10.66
N VAL A 49 -7.54 0.13 11.25
CA VAL A 49 -7.16 0.10 12.67
C VAL A 49 -8.39 0.20 13.58
N GLN A 50 -9.39 1.00 13.22
CA GLN A 50 -10.65 1.08 13.96
C GLN A 50 -11.38 -0.27 13.95
N THR A 51 -11.45 -0.94 12.80
CA THR A 51 -12.03 -2.29 12.69
C THR A 51 -11.27 -3.30 13.55
N LEU A 52 -9.94 -3.34 13.50
CA LEU A 52 -9.17 -4.26 14.34
C LEU A 52 -9.47 -4.05 15.84
N ARG A 53 -9.55 -2.79 16.27
CA ARG A 53 -9.91 -2.45 17.65
C ARG A 53 -11.32 -2.89 18.03
N SER A 54 -12.30 -2.74 17.14
CA SER A 54 -13.70 -3.12 17.44
C SER A 54 -13.91 -4.64 17.53
N HIS A 55 -12.97 -5.42 17.00
CA HIS A 55 -12.99 -6.88 17.03
C HIS A 55 -11.96 -7.47 18.02
N ASP A 56 -11.35 -6.65 18.88
CA ASP A 56 -10.28 -7.05 19.81
C ASP A 56 -9.11 -7.79 19.13
N VAL A 57 -8.85 -7.46 17.85
CA VAL A 57 -7.75 -8.03 17.08
C VAL A 57 -6.49 -7.15 17.27
N PRO A 58 -5.33 -7.74 17.61
CA PRO A 58 -4.09 -6.98 17.75
C PRO A 58 -3.71 -6.23 16.46
N ILE A 59 -3.32 -4.96 16.60
CA ILE A 59 -2.84 -4.15 15.48
C ILE A 59 -1.45 -4.65 15.06
N PRO A 60 -1.25 -5.04 13.78
CA PRO A 60 0.05 -5.46 13.28
C PRO A 60 1.12 -4.39 13.52
N ARG A 61 2.29 -4.81 14.04
CA ARG A 61 3.41 -3.87 14.21
C ARG A 61 4.01 -3.57 12.84
N PRO A 62 4.30 -2.28 12.53
CA PRO A 62 5.01 -1.94 11.32
C PRO A 62 6.38 -2.61 11.33
N ARG A 63 6.71 -3.26 10.20
CA ARG A 63 8.03 -3.81 9.93
C ARG A 63 8.49 -3.25 8.59
N LYS A 64 9.78 -2.96 8.48
CA LYS A 64 10.40 -2.62 7.20
C LYS A 64 10.61 -3.91 6.41
N THR A 65 9.62 -4.31 5.62
CA THR A 65 9.63 -5.61 4.93
C THR A 65 9.84 -5.48 3.42
N VAL A 66 9.75 -4.28 2.85
CA VAL A 66 9.84 -4.13 1.39
C VAL A 66 11.23 -3.66 0.98
N ARG A 67 11.90 -4.51 0.18
CA ARG A 67 13.10 -4.18 -0.58
C ARG A 67 12.78 -4.40 -2.05
N ILE A 68 12.74 -3.32 -2.82
CA ILE A 68 12.59 -3.39 -4.28
C ILE A 68 13.99 -3.55 -4.87
N ASP A 69 14.21 -4.63 -5.63
CA ASP A 69 15.48 -4.93 -6.28
C ASP A 69 15.24 -5.05 -7.80
N GLN A 70 16.24 -4.69 -8.62
CA GLN A 70 16.13 -4.76 -10.08
C GLN A 70 17.06 -5.86 -10.60
N LEU A 71 16.49 -6.86 -11.26
CA LEU A 71 17.25 -7.93 -11.92
C LEU A 71 17.19 -7.74 -13.43
N LYS A 72 18.35 -7.66 -14.08
CA LYS A 72 18.43 -7.60 -15.54
C LYS A 72 18.29 -9.00 -16.12
N LEU A 73 17.28 -9.21 -16.95
CA LEU A 73 17.07 -10.44 -17.71
C LEU A 73 17.41 -10.20 -19.19
N ALA A 74 18.14 -11.12 -19.81
CA ALA A 74 18.30 -11.16 -21.25
C ALA A 74 17.15 -11.97 -21.84
N VAL A 75 16.22 -11.31 -22.54
CA VAL A 75 15.13 -11.97 -23.24
C VAL A 75 15.60 -12.26 -24.67
N PRO A 76 15.83 -13.53 -25.06
CA PRO A 76 16.12 -13.87 -26.45
C PRO A 76 14.91 -13.53 -27.34
N ALA A 77 15.20 -13.03 -28.54
CA ALA A 77 14.22 -12.62 -29.54
C ALA A 77 13.43 -13.80 -30.13
#